data_AF-A0A7D9EE02-F1
#
_entry.id   AF-A0A7D9EE02-F1
#
_cell.length_a   1.000
_cell.length_b   1.000
_cell.length_c   1.000
_cell.angle_alpha   90.00
_cell.angle_beta   90.00
_cell.angle_gamma   90.00
#
_symmetry.space_group_name_H-M   'P 1'
#
loop_
_entity.id
_entity.type
_entity.pdbx_description
1 polymer ?
#
loop_
_entity_poly.entity_id
_entity_poly.type
_entity_poly.pdbx_seq_one_letter_code
_entity_poly.pdbx_strand_id
1 'polypeptide(L)'
;MARVPFRRLEETEIRKPSKVRLVFLIFLLLLIILSGIFILLYFKVFKVNKEKAKPCSSPACISAADILNKLDESTNPCDDFYQYSCGGFLNKTHLHDGKPYLDSFSVAEDFVQNALKEILQNDNLMSDYSEDSAVYKAFTFYKSCMNENYIKNDGVQPILDAIEKHGSWNITNKDWNGDSWKLEKILARALVDLNTPAFLSWGISRSLFDTTKKFVTIGGGISAYDRGLDRKRSHSRFPQDYLEDK
;
A
#
# COMPACT_ATOMS: atom_id res chain seq x y z
N MET A 1 -38.22 -115.54 -32.15
CA MET A 1 -37.92 -114.31 -32.92
C MET A 1 -38.52 -113.15 -32.12
N ALA A 2 -37.85 -112.08 -31.72
CA ALA A 2 -36.61 -111.45 -32.15
C ALA A 2 -35.86 -110.82 -30.95
N ARG A 3 -34.51 -110.75 -31.01
CA ARG A 3 -33.65 -109.99 -30.08
C ARG A 3 -33.62 -108.53 -30.53
N VAL A 4 -33.83 -107.60 -29.60
CA VAL A 4 -33.54 -106.17 -29.81
C VAL A 4 -32.17 -105.87 -29.19
N PRO A 5 -31.19 -105.31 -29.91
CA PRO A 5 -29.87 -105.04 -29.36
C PRO A 5 -29.82 -103.68 -28.65
N PHE A 6 -29.14 -103.68 -27.50
CA PHE A 6 -28.79 -102.54 -26.68
C PHE A 6 -27.79 -101.63 -27.42
N ARG A 7 -28.17 -100.37 -27.67
CA ARG A 7 -27.30 -99.37 -28.33
C ARG A 7 -26.40 -98.73 -27.28
N ARG A 8 -25.09 -98.98 -27.39
CA ARG A 8 -24.02 -98.37 -26.59
C ARG A 8 -23.97 -96.86 -26.87
N LEU A 9 -24.04 -96.03 -25.82
CA LEU A 9 -23.77 -94.59 -25.93
C LEU A 9 -22.26 -94.40 -26.12
N GLU A 10 -21.90 -93.60 -27.12
CA GLU A 10 -20.54 -93.25 -27.52
C GLU A 10 -20.04 -92.09 -26.64
N GLU A 11 -18.86 -92.25 -26.02
CA GLU A 11 -18.23 -91.20 -25.20
C GLU A 11 -17.75 -90.05 -26.10
N THR A 12 -18.08 -88.81 -25.72
CA THR A 12 -17.61 -87.61 -26.43
C THR A 12 -16.11 -87.38 -26.19
N GLU A 13 -15.31 -87.44 -27.24
CA GLU A 13 -13.88 -87.07 -27.22
C GLU A 13 -13.68 -85.60 -26.77
N ILE A 14 -12.84 -85.42 -25.73
CA ILE A 14 -12.41 -84.10 -25.24
C ILE A 14 -11.37 -83.53 -26.22
N ARG A 15 -11.79 -82.55 -27.03
CA ARG A 15 -10.97 -81.85 -28.03
C ARG A 15 -9.81 -81.08 -27.37
N LYS A 16 -8.56 -81.51 -27.62
CA LYS A 16 -7.33 -80.85 -27.17
C LYS A 16 -7.29 -79.36 -27.57
N PRO A 17 -6.89 -78.43 -26.67
CA PRO A 17 -6.86 -77.02 -26.97
C PRO A 17 -5.81 -76.71 -28.05
N SER A 18 -6.19 -75.95 -29.08
CA SER A 18 -5.25 -75.53 -30.13
C SER A 18 -4.26 -74.51 -29.58
N LYS A 19 -2.98 -74.60 -30.00
CA LYS A 19 -1.89 -73.68 -29.61
C LYS A 19 -2.26 -72.20 -29.83
N VAL A 20 -3.16 -71.93 -30.77
CA VAL A 20 -3.69 -70.58 -31.08
C VAL A 20 -4.51 -69.99 -29.93
N ARG A 21 -5.32 -70.80 -29.23
CA ARG A 21 -6.09 -70.32 -28.06
C ARG A 21 -5.17 -69.94 -26.90
N LEU A 22 -4.06 -70.65 -26.73
CA LEU A 22 -3.07 -70.36 -25.68
C LEU A 22 -2.36 -69.02 -25.95
N VAL A 23 -1.98 -68.77 -27.20
CA VAL A 23 -1.34 -67.49 -27.60
C VAL A 23 -2.28 -66.30 -27.40
N PHE A 24 -3.57 -66.44 -27.73
CA PHE A 24 -4.55 -65.38 -27.55
C PHE A 24 -4.79 -65.04 -26.07
N LEU A 25 -4.83 -66.05 -25.19
CA LEU A 25 -4.94 -65.86 -23.74
C LEU A 25 -3.70 -65.15 -23.16
N ILE A 26 -2.50 -65.48 -23.63
CA ILE A 26 -1.26 -64.81 -23.21
C ILE A 26 -1.26 -63.34 -23.65
N PHE A 27 -1.70 -63.05 -24.88
CA PHE A 27 -1.79 -61.68 -25.38
C PHE A 27 -2.80 -60.83 -24.60
N LEU A 28 -3.98 -61.38 -24.28
CA LEU A 28 -4.97 -60.70 -23.43
C LEU A 28 -4.42 -60.43 -22.02
N LEU A 29 -3.72 -61.39 -21.42
CA LEU A 29 -3.07 -61.18 -20.11
C LEU A 29 -2.02 -60.08 -20.17
N LEU A 30 -1.19 -60.02 -21.22
CA LEU A 30 -0.21 -58.96 -21.41
C LEU A 30 -0.86 -57.59 -21.57
N LEU A 31 -1.97 -57.48 -22.33
CA LEU A 31 -2.72 -56.24 -22.46
C LEU A 31 -3.34 -55.78 -21.14
N ILE A 32 -3.89 -56.70 -20.35
CA ILE A 32 -4.43 -56.39 -19.03
C ILE A 32 -3.31 -55.89 -18.10
N ILE A 33 -2.16 -56.55 -18.09
CA ILE A 33 -0.99 -56.15 -17.29
C ILE A 33 -0.49 -54.77 -17.71
N LEU A 34 -0.35 -54.51 -19.02
CA LEU A 34 0.07 -53.21 -19.54
C LEU A 34 -0.93 -52.10 -19.19
N SER A 35 -2.24 -52.38 -19.28
CA SER A 35 -3.27 -51.41 -18.89
C SER A 35 -3.24 -51.12 -17.38
N GLY A 36 -3.02 -52.15 -16.55
CA GLY A 36 -2.90 -52.01 -15.10
C GLY A 36 -1.69 -51.18 -14.70
N ILE A 37 -0.54 -51.40 -15.35
CA ILE A 37 0.67 -50.60 -15.15
C ILE A 37 0.43 -49.14 -15.57
N PHE A 38 -0.21 -48.92 -16.71
CA PHE A 38 -0.53 -47.57 -17.19
C PHE A 38 -1.46 -46.81 -16.24
N ILE A 39 -2.50 -47.48 -15.71
CA ILE A 39 -3.42 -46.91 -14.73
C ILE A 39 -2.69 -46.56 -13.42
N LEU A 40 -1.81 -47.44 -12.93
CA LEU A 40 -1.01 -47.17 -11.73
C LEU A 40 -0.06 -45.98 -11.91
N LEU A 41 0.59 -45.88 -13.07
CA LEU A 41 1.44 -44.74 -13.41
C LEU A 41 0.63 -43.44 -13.52
N TYR A 42 -0.55 -43.49 -14.16
CA TYR A 42 -1.45 -42.36 -14.28
C TYR A 42 -1.91 -41.86 -12.90
N PHE A 43 -2.36 -42.74 -12.02
CA PHE A 43 -2.75 -42.38 -10.65
C PHE A 43 -1.58 -41.79 -9.85
N LYS A 44 -0.36 -42.29 -10.05
CA LYS A 44 0.83 -41.76 -9.37
C LYS A 44 1.16 -40.34 -9.85
N VAL A 45 1.15 -40.09 -11.15
CA VAL A 45 1.38 -38.75 -11.75
C VAL A 45 0.28 -37.77 -11.34
N PHE A 46 -0.98 -38.18 -11.39
CA PHE A 46 -2.11 -37.33 -11.03
C PHE A 46 -2.12 -36.97 -9.53
N LYS A 47 -1.65 -37.87 -8.66
CA LYS A 47 -1.54 -37.62 -7.22
C LYS A 47 -0.40 -36.65 -6.88
N VAL A 48 0.73 -36.72 -7.60
CA VAL A 48 1.86 -35.78 -7.44
C VAL A 48 1.46 -34.34 -7.81
N ASN A 49 0.63 -34.16 -8.84
CA ASN A 49 0.15 -32.83 -9.24
C ASN A 49 -0.90 -32.22 -8.30
N LYS A 50 -1.35 -32.96 -7.27
CA LYS A 50 -2.43 -32.56 -6.36
C LYS A 50 -1.95 -32.30 -4.93
N GLU A 51 -0.65 -32.15 -4.69
CA GLU A 51 -0.19 -31.52 -3.45
C GLU A 51 -0.43 -30.01 -3.54
N LYS A 52 -1.59 -29.57 -3.04
CA LYS A 52 -1.77 -28.15 -2.72
C LYS A 52 -0.72 -27.79 -1.67
N ALA A 53 0.10 -26.79 -1.97
CA ALA A 53 1.04 -26.24 -1.00
C ALA A 53 0.31 -25.96 0.32
N LYS A 54 0.88 -26.39 1.45
CA LYS A 54 0.27 -26.13 2.76
C LYS A 54 0.20 -24.62 2.99
N PRO A 55 -0.95 -24.06 3.42
CA PRO A 55 -1.05 -22.65 3.74
C PRO A 55 -0.11 -22.33 4.91
N CYS A 56 0.51 -21.16 4.84
CA CYS A 56 1.37 -20.67 5.91
C CYS A 56 0.53 -20.32 7.14
N SER A 57 1.00 -20.71 8.33
CA SER A 57 0.32 -20.46 9.62
C SER A 57 1.19 -19.64 10.59
N SER A 58 2.25 -18.99 10.10
CA SER A 58 3.05 -18.12 10.94
C SER A 58 2.25 -16.87 11.34
N PRO A 59 2.55 -16.23 12.48
CA PRO A 59 1.90 -14.98 12.87
C PRO A 59 1.95 -13.91 11.78
N ALA A 60 3.08 -13.78 11.09
CA ALA A 60 3.24 -12.85 9.97
C ALA A 60 2.29 -13.15 8.80
N CYS A 61 2.09 -14.42 8.45
CA CYS A 61 1.15 -14.82 7.41
C CYS A 61 -0.30 -14.55 7.81
N ILE A 62 -0.65 -14.76 9.09
CA ILE A 62 -1.98 -14.46 9.61
C ILE A 62 -2.24 -12.96 9.58
N SER A 63 -1.27 -12.13 10.01
CA SER A 63 -1.40 -10.66 9.90
C SER A 63 -1.50 -10.18 8.45
N ALA A 64 -0.72 -10.77 7.53
CA ALA A 64 -0.78 -10.42 6.12
C ALA A 64 -2.11 -10.83 5.46
N ALA A 65 -2.77 -11.87 5.97
CA ALA A 65 -4.09 -12.32 5.49
C ALA A 65 -5.20 -11.29 5.75
N ASP A 66 -4.96 -10.25 6.56
CA ASP A 66 -5.87 -9.10 6.70
C ASP A 66 -6.18 -8.41 5.36
N ILE A 67 -5.35 -8.61 4.33
CA ILE A 67 -5.66 -8.15 2.97
C ILE A 67 -7.05 -8.61 2.50
N LEU A 68 -7.51 -9.80 2.91
CA LEU A 68 -8.83 -10.32 2.56
C LEU A 68 -9.97 -9.44 3.10
N ASN A 69 -9.75 -8.75 4.22
CA ASN A 69 -10.73 -7.81 4.78
C ASN A 69 -10.86 -6.52 3.97
N LYS A 70 -9.91 -6.24 3.06
CA LYS A 70 -9.88 -5.03 2.23
C LYS A 70 -10.46 -5.28 0.83
N LEU A 71 -10.63 -6.54 0.43
CA LEU A 71 -11.19 -6.93 -0.85
C LEU A 71 -12.71 -6.72 -0.89
N ASP A 72 -13.20 -6.41 -2.09
CA ASP A 72 -14.61 -6.54 -2.48
C ASP A 72 -14.75 -7.73 -3.43
N GLU A 73 -15.00 -8.91 -2.88
CA GLU A 73 -15.12 -10.16 -3.65
C GLU A 73 -16.38 -10.21 -4.54
N SER A 74 -17.29 -9.22 -4.42
CA SER A 74 -18.47 -9.12 -5.29
C SER A 74 -18.15 -8.54 -6.67
N THR A 75 -17.02 -7.82 -6.78
CA THR A 75 -16.56 -7.22 -8.03
C THR A 75 -15.65 -8.19 -8.79
N ASN A 76 -15.83 -8.31 -10.10
CA ASN A 76 -14.92 -9.12 -10.91
C ASN A 76 -13.57 -8.38 -11.09
N PRO A 77 -12.43 -8.98 -10.68
CA PRO A 77 -11.12 -8.33 -10.80
C PRO A 77 -10.69 -8.01 -12.23
N CYS A 78 -11.25 -8.70 -13.24
CA CYS A 78 -10.97 -8.44 -14.65
C CYS A 78 -11.71 -7.20 -15.19
N ASP A 79 -12.76 -6.77 -14.51
CA ASP A 79 -13.59 -5.63 -14.92
C ASP A 79 -13.17 -4.35 -14.20
N ASP A 80 -13.01 -4.42 -12.87
CA ASP A 80 -12.47 -3.33 -12.06
C ASP A 80 -11.59 -3.88 -10.92
N PHE A 81 -10.29 -3.94 -11.18
CA PHE A 81 -9.32 -4.42 -10.19
C PHE A 81 -9.18 -3.47 -8.99
N TYR A 82 -9.42 -2.16 -9.17
CA TYR A 82 -9.35 -1.21 -8.07
C TYR A 82 -10.49 -1.44 -7.09
N GLN A 83 -11.73 -1.56 -7.60
CA GLN A 83 -12.88 -1.86 -6.75
C GLN A 83 -12.75 -3.24 -6.11
N TYR A 84 -12.33 -4.29 -6.84
CA TYR A 84 -12.08 -5.60 -6.25
C TYR A 84 -11.04 -5.57 -5.11
N SER A 85 -9.92 -4.86 -5.30
CA SER A 85 -8.81 -4.88 -4.35
C SER A 85 -8.96 -3.89 -3.19
N CYS A 86 -9.70 -2.80 -3.38
CA CYS A 86 -9.83 -1.71 -2.40
C CYS A 86 -11.27 -1.46 -1.93
N GLY A 87 -12.29 -2.00 -2.60
CA GLY A 87 -13.69 -1.70 -2.31
C GLY A 87 -14.11 -2.06 -0.89
N GLY A 88 -13.57 -3.15 -0.33
CA GLY A 88 -13.78 -3.51 1.08
C GLY A 88 -13.17 -2.49 2.05
N PHE A 89 -12.01 -1.91 1.73
CA PHE A 89 -11.43 -0.80 2.48
C PHE A 89 -12.31 0.44 2.38
N LEU A 90 -12.67 0.86 1.15
CA LEU A 90 -13.49 2.05 0.90
C LEU A 90 -14.83 2.02 1.65
N ASN A 91 -15.48 0.86 1.68
CA ASN A 91 -16.77 0.67 2.38
C ASN A 91 -16.65 0.76 3.91
N LYS A 92 -15.48 0.41 4.47
CA LYS A 92 -15.25 0.39 5.92
C LYS A 92 -14.63 1.68 6.45
N THR A 93 -13.96 2.44 5.58
CA THR A 93 -13.28 3.66 5.97
C THR A 93 -14.15 4.88 5.72
N HIS A 94 -14.28 5.73 6.74
CA HIS A 94 -14.93 7.02 6.63
C HIS A 94 -13.89 8.14 6.69
N LEU A 95 -14.05 9.16 5.85
CA LEU A 95 -13.25 10.37 5.96
C LEU A 95 -13.61 11.06 7.28
N HIS A 96 -12.63 11.18 8.17
CA HIS A 96 -12.77 11.96 9.40
C HIS A 96 -12.61 13.46 9.13
N ASP A 97 -13.24 14.27 9.98
CA ASP A 97 -13.16 15.73 9.89
C ASP A 97 -11.70 16.21 9.88
N GLY A 98 -11.40 17.14 8.97
CA GLY A 98 -10.07 17.72 8.82
C GLY A 98 -9.12 17.00 7.85
N LYS A 99 -9.50 15.84 7.29
CA LYS A 99 -8.69 15.15 6.28
C LYS A 99 -9.25 15.33 4.85
N PRO A 100 -8.43 15.81 3.90
CA PRO A 100 -8.88 16.02 2.53
C PRO A 100 -9.00 14.71 1.71
N TYR A 101 -8.39 13.62 2.18
CA TYR A 101 -8.43 12.28 1.59
C TYR A 101 -8.04 11.24 2.64
N LEU A 102 -8.30 9.96 2.36
CA LEU A 102 -7.91 8.83 3.19
C LEU A 102 -7.53 7.65 2.30
N ASP A 103 -6.33 7.15 2.50
CA ASP A 103 -5.78 5.98 1.79
C ASP A 103 -4.90 5.15 2.73
N SER A 104 -4.29 4.08 2.21
CA SER A 104 -3.42 3.21 3.00
C SER A 104 -2.19 3.92 3.56
N PHE A 105 -1.66 4.93 2.87
CA PHE A 105 -0.53 5.72 3.35
C PHE A 105 -0.93 6.61 4.51
N SER A 106 -2.09 7.25 4.41
CA SER A 106 -2.68 8.08 5.46
C SER A 106 -2.87 7.30 6.76
N VAL A 107 -3.36 6.05 6.67
CA VAL A 107 -3.52 5.16 7.84
C VAL A 107 -2.18 4.81 8.47
N ALA A 108 -1.16 4.50 7.65
CA ALA A 108 0.17 4.21 8.14
C ALA A 108 0.83 5.45 8.77
N GLU A 109 0.63 6.62 8.16
CA GLU A 109 1.09 7.90 8.71
C GLU A 109 0.45 8.18 10.07
N ASP A 110 -0.87 8.00 10.21
CA ASP A 110 -1.56 8.17 11.50
C ASP A 110 -0.98 7.26 12.58
N PHE A 111 -0.70 6.00 12.24
CA PHE A 111 -0.07 5.08 13.18
C PHE A 111 1.30 5.61 13.65
N VAL A 112 2.15 6.06 12.72
CA VAL A 112 3.47 6.61 13.05
C VAL A 112 3.35 7.90 13.85
N GLN A 113 2.46 8.82 13.46
CA GLN A 113 2.26 10.09 14.15
C GLN A 113 1.73 9.88 15.58
N ASN A 114 0.83 8.92 15.79
CA ASN A 114 0.35 8.56 17.12
C ASN A 114 1.47 7.96 17.98
N ALA A 115 2.28 7.05 17.44
CA ALA A 115 3.43 6.52 18.16
C ALA A 115 4.46 7.61 18.51
N LEU A 116 4.75 8.52 17.57
CA LEU A 116 5.63 9.66 17.81
C LEU A 116 5.07 10.59 18.88
N LYS A 117 3.75 10.86 18.86
CA LYS A 117 3.08 11.64 19.89
C LYS A 117 3.24 11.01 21.27
N GLU A 118 2.98 9.71 21.41
CA GLU A 118 3.14 8.99 22.68
C GLU A 118 4.58 9.08 23.20
N ILE A 119 5.57 8.92 22.32
CA ILE A 119 6.99 9.05 22.67
C ILE A 119 7.28 10.47 23.13
N LEU A 120 6.94 11.48 22.32
CA LEU A 120 7.29 12.90 22.56
C LEU A 120 6.55 13.52 23.75
N GLN A 121 5.44 12.92 24.19
CA GLN A 121 4.70 13.31 25.40
C GLN A 121 5.25 12.67 26.68
N ASN A 122 6.15 11.69 26.57
CA ASN A 122 6.64 10.96 27.73
C ASN A 122 7.86 11.66 28.38
N ASP A 123 7.59 12.35 29.48
CA ASP A 123 8.61 13.10 30.24
C ASP A 123 9.72 12.22 30.83
N ASN A 124 9.41 10.96 31.16
CA ASN A 124 10.40 10.03 31.68
C ASN A 124 11.43 9.69 30.60
N LEU A 125 10.96 9.42 29.37
CA LEU A 125 11.86 9.17 28.24
C LEU A 125 12.71 10.41 27.93
N MET A 126 12.15 11.61 28.02
CA MET A 126 12.91 12.84 27.83
C MET A 126 14.05 12.99 28.84
N SER A 127 13.81 12.59 30.11
CA SER A 127 14.79 12.74 31.20
C SER A 127 16.03 11.85 31.05
N ASP A 128 15.97 10.82 30.20
CA ASP A 128 17.12 9.96 29.89
C ASP A 128 18.16 10.65 28.98
N TYR A 129 17.81 11.79 28.37
CA TYR A 129 18.64 12.50 27.42
C TYR A 129 19.19 13.82 27.98
N SER A 130 20.46 14.13 27.66
CA SER A 130 21.07 15.43 27.96
C SER A 130 20.37 16.57 27.20
N GLU A 131 20.28 17.75 27.82
CA GLU A 131 19.61 18.94 27.27
C GLU A 131 20.18 19.39 25.91
N ASP A 132 21.47 19.17 25.67
CA ASP A 132 22.13 19.55 24.41
C ASP A 132 21.86 18.57 23.26
N SER A 133 21.32 17.40 23.56
CA SER A 133 21.09 16.34 22.59
C SER A 133 20.00 16.71 21.57
N ALA A 134 20.12 16.16 20.36
CA ALA A 134 19.11 16.33 19.32
C ALA A 134 17.74 15.76 19.75
N VAL A 135 17.75 14.67 20.53
CA VAL A 135 16.53 14.04 21.04
C VAL A 135 15.81 14.96 22.03
N TYR A 136 16.53 15.48 23.03
CA TYR A 136 15.94 16.42 23.99
C TYR A 136 15.38 17.67 23.31
N LYS A 137 16.08 18.22 22.30
CA LYS A 137 15.60 19.35 21.49
C LYS A 137 14.31 19.02 20.74
N ALA A 138 14.15 17.80 20.22
CA ALA A 138 12.92 17.36 19.58
C ALA A 138 11.75 17.29 20.57
N PHE A 139 11.96 16.76 21.78
CA PHE A 139 10.97 16.80 22.86
C PHE A 139 10.56 18.23 23.24
N THR A 140 11.54 19.10 23.48
CA THR A 140 11.30 20.51 23.83
C THR A 140 10.54 21.25 22.73
N PHE A 141 10.92 21.03 21.46
CA PHE A 141 10.22 21.61 20.30
C PHE A 141 8.78 21.11 20.19
N TYR A 142 8.54 19.82 20.42
CA TYR A 142 7.18 19.29 20.46
C TYR A 142 6.35 19.95 21.57
N LYS A 143 6.90 20.04 22.79
CA LYS A 143 6.20 20.67 23.92
C LYS A 143 5.92 22.15 23.73
N SER A 144 6.82 22.90 23.09
CA SER A 144 6.57 24.32 22.79
C SER A 144 5.41 24.48 21.80
N CYS A 145 5.31 23.60 20.81
CA CYS A 145 4.19 23.57 19.86
C CYS A 145 2.86 23.21 20.54
N MET A 146 2.87 22.26 21.48
CA MET A 146 1.65 21.80 22.17
C MET A 146 1.17 22.72 23.29
N ASN A 147 1.93 23.75 23.68
CA ASN A 147 1.54 24.67 24.75
C ASN A 147 0.57 25.75 24.23
N GLU A 148 -0.68 25.38 24.02
CA GLU A 148 -1.73 26.28 23.50
C GLU A 148 -1.98 27.50 24.40
N ASN A 149 -1.80 27.36 25.72
CA ASN A 149 -1.96 28.48 26.66
C ASN A 149 -0.91 29.56 26.41
N TYR A 150 0.35 29.15 26.22
CA TYR A 150 1.42 30.07 25.89
C TYR A 150 1.15 30.76 24.54
N ILE A 151 0.78 29.99 23.51
CA ILE A 151 0.45 30.52 22.18
C ILE A 151 -0.72 31.53 22.25
N LYS A 152 -1.76 31.21 23.01
CA LYS A 152 -2.93 32.08 23.18
C LYS A 152 -2.61 33.38 23.94
N ASN A 153 -1.72 33.30 24.94
CA ASN A 153 -1.30 34.46 25.72
C ASN A 153 -0.44 35.43 24.89
N ASP A 154 0.47 34.91 24.06
CA ASP A 154 1.29 35.73 23.15
C ASP A 154 0.46 36.34 22.00
N GLY A 155 -0.62 35.65 21.61
CA GLY A 155 -1.55 36.13 20.58
C GLY A 155 -0.87 36.34 19.23
N VAL A 156 -1.15 37.46 18.58
CA VAL A 156 -0.59 37.78 17.25
C VAL A 156 0.76 38.50 17.31
N GLN A 157 1.25 38.86 18.50
CA GLN A 157 2.43 39.71 18.65
C GLN A 157 3.69 39.11 18.00
N PRO A 158 4.01 37.80 18.17
CA PRO A 158 5.18 37.22 17.52
C PRO A 158 5.17 37.33 15.99
N ILE A 159 3.98 37.31 15.38
CA ILE A 159 3.81 37.48 13.93
C ILE A 159 4.04 38.95 13.53
N LEU A 160 3.52 39.91 14.32
CA LEU A 160 3.75 41.34 14.07
C LEU A 160 5.24 41.70 14.19
N ASP A 161 5.92 41.20 15.22
CA ASP A 161 7.35 41.38 15.42
C ASP A 161 8.16 40.80 14.25
N ALA A 162 7.76 39.63 13.75
CA ALA A 162 8.35 39.06 12.55
C ALA A 162 8.12 39.94 11.32
N ILE A 163 6.91 40.47 11.10
CA ILE A 163 6.64 41.38 9.97
C ILE A 163 7.50 42.64 10.06
N GLU A 164 7.60 43.26 11.24
CA GLU A 164 8.42 44.45 11.45
C GLU A 164 9.90 44.19 11.19
N LYS A 165 10.44 43.09 11.71
CA LYS A 165 11.83 42.67 11.51
C LYS A 165 12.19 42.49 10.02
N HIS A 166 11.24 42.03 9.20
CA HIS A 166 11.49 41.67 7.81
C HIS A 166 11.09 42.77 6.80
N GLY A 167 10.90 44.00 7.26
CA GLY A 167 10.72 45.18 6.39
C GLY A 167 9.37 45.86 6.49
N SER A 168 8.47 45.33 7.33
CA SER A 168 7.14 45.87 7.59
C SER A 168 6.30 46.07 6.32
N TRP A 169 5.11 46.61 6.48
CA TRP A 169 4.14 46.86 5.41
C TRP A 169 3.16 47.97 5.80
N ASN A 170 2.40 48.48 4.84
CA ASN A 170 1.44 49.56 5.07
C ASN A 170 0.15 49.14 5.80
N ILE A 171 -0.09 47.83 5.97
CA ILE A 171 -1.35 47.33 6.55
C ILE A 171 -1.36 47.54 8.07
N THR A 172 -0.27 47.18 8.76
CA THR A 172 -0.18 47.34 10.23
C THR A 172 0.65 48.55 10.66
N ASN A 173 1.48 49.11 9.78
CA ASN A 173 2.31 50.28 10.07
C ASN A 173 1.93 51.44 9.14
N LYS A 174 1.28 52.46 9.70
CA LYS A 174 0.82 53.65 8.96
C LYS A 174 1.98 54.57 8.53
N ASP A 175 3.10 54.50 9.23
CA ASP A 175 4.30 55.29 8.95
C ASP A 175 5.24 54.56 7.96
N TRP A 176 4.79 53.43 7.41
CA TRP A 176 5.54 52.68 6.42
C TRP A 176 5.77 53.50 5.14
N ASN A 177 7.01 53.53 4.67
CA ASN A 177 7.40 54.24 3.46
C ASN A 177 7.93 53.27 2.39
N GLY A 178 7.22 53.18 1.27
CA GLY A 178 7.59 52.32 0.13
C GLY A 178 8.91 52.69 -0.56
N ASP A 179 9.35 53.94 -0.49
CA ASP A 179 10.61 54.36 -1.12
C ASP A 179 11.84 53.76 -0.41
N SER A 180 11.72 53.62 0.91
CA SER A 180 12.73 52.98 1.78
C SER A 180 12.74 51.45 1.65
N TRP A 181 11.65 50.89 1.12
CA TRP A 181 11.43 49.46 1.01
C TRP A 181 12.15 48.90 -0.21
N LYS A 182 13.06 47.95 0.00
CA LYS A 182 13.84 47.31 -1.06
C LYS A 182 13.43 45.86 -1.21
N LEU A 183 12.69 45.59 -2.28
CA LEU A 183 12.11 44.28 -2.59
C LEU A 183 13.13 43.16 -2.48
N GLU A 184 14.29 43.32 -3.12
CA GLU A 184 15.33 42.30 -3.22
C GLU A 184 15.89 41.93 -1.84
N LYS A 185 16.11 42.93 -0.98
CA LYS A 185 16.60 42.72 0.39
C LYS A 185 15.58 41.99 1.25
N ILE A 186 14.30 42.29 1.06
CA ILE A 186 13.22 41.74 1.86
C ILE A 186 12.91 40.31 1.44
N LEU A 187 12.86 40.04 0.13
CA LEU A 187 12.78 38.67 -0.39
C LEU A 187 13.97 37.83 0.07
N ALA A 188 15.19 38.39 0.08
CA ALA A 188 16.37 37.68 0.58
C ALA A 188 16.29 37.37 2.07
N ARG A 189 15.88 38.34 2.91
CA ARG A 189 15.70 38.10 4.35
C ARG A 189 14.58 37.11 4.63
N ALA A 190 13.42 37.26 3.99
CA ALA A 190 12.30 36.34 4.16
C ALA A 190 12.67 34.90 3.77
N LEU A 191 13.48 34.72 2.72
CA LEU A 191 13.97 33.39 2.38
C LEU A 191 14.98 32.86 3.39
N VAL A 192 15.97 33.65 3.80
CA VAL A 192 17.05 33.18 4.68
C VAL A 192 16.56 32.94 6.11
N ASP A 193 15.78 33.87 6.65
CA ASP A 193 15.36 33.84 8.05
C ASP A 193 14.08 33.03 8.27
N LEU A 194 13.15 33.04 7.29
CA LEU A 194 11.83 32.40 7.41
C LEU A 194 11.63 31.23 6.44
N ASN A 195 12.61 30.90 5.61
CA ASN A 195 12.49 29.88 4.57
C ASN A 195 11.27 30.09 3.65
N THR A 196 10.94 31.35 3.34
CA THR A 196 9.76 31.73 2.55
C THR A 196 10.17 32.26 1.16
N PRO A 197 10.20 31.42 0.11
CA PRO A 197 10.59 31.81 -1.24
C PRO A 197 9.43 32.47 -2.00
N ALA A 198 9.12 33.73 -1.70
CA ALA A 198 8.10 34.48 -2.45
C ALA A 198 8.62 34.85 -3.86
N PHE A 199 7.86 34.50 -4.90
CA PHE A 199 8.16 34.70 -6.35
C PHE A 199 9.38 33.98 -6.91
N LEU A 200 10.49 34.01 -6.20
CA LEU A 200 11.76 33.37 -6.56
C LEU A 200 12.18 32.43 -5.43
N SER A 201 12.56 31.22 -5.81
CA SER A 201 13.29 30.31 -4.94
C SER A 201 14.75 30.27 -5.39
N TRP A 202 15.68 30.23 -4.44
CA TRP A 202 17.05 29.88 -4.74
C TRP A 202 17.59 28.91 -3.72
N GLY A 203 18.55 28.10 -4.14
CA GLY A 203 19.15 27.08 -3.31
C GLY A 203 20.52 26.68 -3.83
N ILE A 204 21.12 25.72 -3.14
CA ILE A 204 22.38 25.13 -3.56
C ILE A 204 22.09 23.71 -4.02
N SER A 205 22.32 23.44 -5.30
CA SER A 205 22.17 22.11 -5.88
C SER A 205 23.51 21.56 -6.35
N ARG A 206 23.62 20.24 -6.46
CA ARG A 206 24.82 19.55 -6.98
C ARG A 206 24.67 19.35 -8.48
N SER A 207 25.77 19.47 -9.22
CA SER A 207 25.74 19.22 -10.67
C SER A 207 25.32 17.78 -10.96
N LEU A 208 24.40 17.62 -11.91
CA LEU A 208 23.95 16.32 -12.40
C LEU A 208 25.09 15.54 -13.08
N PHE A 209 26.08 16.27 -13.59
CA PHE A 209 27.24 15.70 -14.29
C PHE A 209 28.48 15.58 -13.41
N ASP A 210 28.51 16.27 -12.27
CA ASP A 210 29.64 16.27 -11.33
C ASP A 210 29.14 16.56 -9.91
N THR A 211 28.85 15.51 -9.15
CA THR A 211 28.24 15.63 -7.82
C THR A 211 29.18 16.25 -6.78
N THR A 212 30.47 16.42 -7.09
CA THR A 212 31.41 17.15 -6.22
C THR A 212 31.23 18.67 -6.32
N LYS A 213 30.66 19.16 -7.42
CA LYS A 213 30.42 20.58 -7.66
C LYS A 213 29.04 21.01 -7.20
N LYS A 214 28.98 22.20 -6.63
CA LYS A 214 27.75 22.88 -6.22
C LYS A 214 27.53 24.12 -7.08
N PHE A 215 26.27 24.43 -7.36
CA PHE A 215 25.89 25.66 -8.05
C PHE A 215 24.62 26.22 -7.43
N VAL A 216 24.43 27.53 -7.60
CA VAL A 216 23.21 28.21 -7.18
C VAL A 216 22.12 27.89 -8.19
N THR A 217 21.01 27.38 -7.71
CA THR A 217 19.78 27.23 -8.50
C THR A 217 18.86 28.40 -8.22
N ILE A 218 18.21 28.89 -9.27
CA ILE A 218 17.13 29.89 -9.18
C ILE A 218 15.93 29.29 -9.89
N GLY A 219 14.79 29.29 -9.23
CA GLY A 219 13.54 28.75 -9.74
C GLY A 219 12.35 29.63 -9.39
N GLY A 220 11.16 29.21 -9.82
CA GLY A 220 9.91 29.82 -9.38
C GLY A 220 9.70 29.60 -7.88
N GLY A 221 9.34 30.67 -7.18
CA GLY A 221 8.91 30.63 -5.79
C GLY A 221 7.42 30.37 -5.64
N ILE A 222 6.95 30.43 -4.39
CA ILE A 222 5.53 30.34 -4.07
C ILE A 222 4.86 31.62 -4.61
N SER A 223 3.78 31.41 -5.35
CA SER A 223 2.78 32.45 -5.59
C SER A 223 1.58 32.13 -4.71
N ALA A 224 0.94 33.13 -4.11
CA ALA A 224 -0.25 32.96 -3.26
C ALA A 224 -1.48 32.42 -4.02
N TYR A 225 -1.31 32.00 -5.27
CA TYR A 225 -2.32 31.32 -6.06
C TYR A 225 -2.40 29.85 -5.66
N ASP A 226 -3.23 29.58 -4.66
CA ASP A 226 -3.54 28.23 -4.20
C ASP A 226 -4.51 27.55 -5.19
N ARG A 227 -4.00 26.58 -5.97
CA ARG A 227 -4.82 25.70 -6.81
C ARG A 227 -5.77 24.80 -5.99
N GLY A 228 -5.57 24.71 -4.67
CA GLY A 228 -6.42 23.98 -3.73
C GLY A 228 -7.78 24.62 -3.48
N LEU A 229 -7.92 25.95 -3.64
CA LEU A 229 -9.19 26.66 -3.52
C LEU A 229 -10.09 26.48 -4.76
N ASP A 230 -9.52 26.07 -5.90
CA ASP A 230 -10.22 25.81 -7.16
C ASP A 230 -10.54 24.30 -7.33
N ARG A 231 -10.73 23.59 -6.21
CA ARG A 231 -10.97 22.14 -6.13
C ARG A 231 -12.31 21.66 -6.70
N LYS A 232 -13.07 22.51 -7.42
CA LYS A 232 -14.19 22.04 -8.24
C LYS A 232 -13.76 21.37 -9.56
N ARG A 233 -12.47 21.40 -9.94
CA ARG A 233 -12.00 20.83 -11.23
C ARG A 233 -11.06 19.63 -11.16
N SER A 234 -10.51 19.30 -9.99
CA SER A 234 -9.58 18.16 -9.85
C SER A 234 -10.25 16.96 -9.17
N HIS A 235 -11.51 16.67 -9.51
CA HIS A 235 -12.03 15.33 -9.28
C HIS A 235 -11.46 14.43 -10.37
N SER A 236 -10.32 13.82 -10.06
CA SER A 236 -10.00 12.49 -10.57
C SER A 236 -11.18 11.58 -10.20
N ARG A 237 -12.15 11.46 -11.13
CA ARG A 237 -13.16 10.39 -11.26
C ARG A 237 -13.29 9.44 -10.06
N PHE A 238 -13.82 9.95 -8.95
CA PHE A 238 -14.54 9.12 -7.99
C PHE A 238 -16.02 9.38 -8.28
N PRO A 239 -16.82 8.36 -8.65
CA PRO A 239 -18.24 8.55 -8.86
C PRO A 239 -18.87 9.08 -7.57
N GLN A 240 -19.52 10.24 -7.64
CA GLN A 240 -20.27 10.85 -6.54
C GLN A 240 -21.59 10.12 -6.24
N ASP A 241 -21.87 9.03 -6.96
CA ASP A 241 -23.14 8.32 -6.96
C ASP A 241 -23.43 7.53 -5.67
N TYR A 242 -22.56 7.57 -4.66
CA TYR A 242 -22.72 6.84 -3.39
C TYR A 242 -23.13 7.69 -2.19
N LEU A 243 -23.39 9.00 -2.37
CA LEU A 243 -23.73 9.91 -1.26
C LEU A 243 -25.17 10.43 -1.26
N GLU A 244 -26.05 9.98 -2.16
CA GLU A 244 -27.45 10.46 -2.20
C GLU A 244 -28.52 9.48 -1.68
N ASP A 245 -28.16 8.30 -1.17
CA ASP A 245 -29.11 7.41 -0.50
C ASP A 245 -28.76 7.24 0.99
N LYS A 246 -29.19 8.20 1.82
CA LYS A 246 -29.59 8.00 3.22
C LYS A 246 -30.33 9.20 3.79
#